data_AF-A0A6H0CES8-F1
#
_entry.id   AF-A0A6H0CES8-F1
#
_cell.length_a   1.000
_cell.length_b   1.000
_cell.length_c   1.000
_cell.angle_alpha   90.00
_cell.angle_beta   90.00
_cell.angle_gamma   90.00
#
_symmetry.space_group_name_H-M   'P 1'
#
loop_
_entity.id
_entity.type
_entity.pdbx_description
1 polymer ?
#
loop_
_entity_poly.entity_id
_entity_poly.type
_entity_poly.pdbx_seq_one_letter_code
_entity_poly.pdbx_strand_id
1 'polypeptide(L)' 'MAERERTAQPLAATGGVYTRAHLDAVAAEINSRPSKTLGRDTPAERLAKLLETAS' A
#
# COMPACT_ATOMS: atom_id res chain seq x y z
N MET A 1 9.28 -39.29 -3.85
CA MET A 1 9.85 -38.01 -4.34
C MET A 1 9.08 -37.65 -5.61
N ALA A 2 8.06 -36.81 -5.51
CA ALA A 2 7.30 -36.32 -6.66
C ALA A 2 7.14 -34.81 -6.46
N GLU A 3 7.87 -34.06 -7.29
CA GLU A 3 7.87 -32.61 -7.30
C GLU A 3 6.48 -32.10 -7.64
N ARG A 4 5.89 -31.31 -6.72
CA ARG A 4 4.62 -30.64 -7.00
C ARG A 4 4.91 -29.39 -7.81
N GLU A 5 4.59 -29.45 -9.10
CA GLU A 5 4.53 -28.28 -9.97
C GLU A 5 3.71 -27.18 -9.31
N ARG A 6 4.39 -26.09 -8.95
CA ARG A 6 3.78 -24.89 -8.39
C ARG A 6 3.11 -24.16 -9.54
N THR A 7 1.83 -24.46 -9.78
CA THR A 7 1.01 -23.78 -10.78
C THR A 7 1.05 -22.27 -10.49
N ALA A 8 1.78 -21.51 -11.30
CA ALA A 8 1.73 -20.06 -11.28
C ALA A 8 0.31 -19.67 -11.71
N GLN A 9 -0.48 -19.15 -10.78
CA GLN A 9 -1.77 -18.55 -11.10
C GLN A 9 -1.50 -17.40 -12.09
N PRO A 10 -2.20 -17.34 -13.24
CA PRO A 10 -2.04 -16.22 -14.16
C PRO A 10 -2.44 -14.95 -13.41
N LEU A 11 -1.62 -13.90 -13.51
CA LEU A 11 -1.95 -12.57 -13.00
C LEU A 11 -3.14 -12.06 -13.82
N ALA A 12 -4.35 -12.47 -13.42
CA ALA A 12 -5.59 -12.04 -14.03
C ALA A 12 -5.56 -10.52 -14.07
N ALA A 13 -5.70 -9.96 -15.27
CA ALA A 13 -5.72 -8.53 -15.51
C ALA A 13 -6.69 -7.86 -14.52
N THR A 14 -6.15 -7.07 -13.59
CA THR A 14 -6.89 -6.43 -12.51
C THR A 14 -7.69 -5.25 -13.04
N GLY A 15 -8.81 -5.54 -13.71
CA GLY A 15 -9.78 -4.52 -14.15
C GLY A 15 -10.47 -3.88 -12.96
N GLY A 16 -10.25 -2.58 -12.78
CA GLY A 16 -10.61 -1.81 -11.58
C GLY A 16 -12.12 -1.71 -11.33
N VAL A 17 -12.58 -2.36 -10.26
CA VAL A 17 -13.92 -2.18 -9.68
C VAL A 17 -14.05 -0.83 -8.94
N TYR A 18 -12.90 -0.22 -8.60
CA TYR A 18 -12.84 0.99 -7.81
C TYR A 18 -12.67 2.24 -8.68
N THR A 19 -13.50 3.25 -8.42
CA THR A 19 -13.33 4.57 -9.02
C THR A 19 -12.08 5.25 -8.47
N ARG A 20 -11.53 6.20 -9.23
CA ARG A 20 -10.39 6.99 -8.75
C ARG A 20 -10.69 7.71 -7.44
N ALA A 21 -11.88 8.31 -7.32
CA ALA A 21 -12.32 8.96 -6.09
C ALA A 21 -12.37 8.01 -4.89
N HIS A 22 -12.79 6.76 -5.09
CA HIS A 22 -12.76 5.75 -4.03
C HIS A 22 -11.31 5.44 -3.60
N LEU A 23 -10.40 5.28 -4.56
CA LEU A 23 -8.99 5.04 -4.25
C LEU A 23 -8.34 6.22 -3.54
N ASP A 24 -8.65 7.46 -3.94
CA ASP A 24 -8.14 8.66 -3.29
C ASP A 24 -8.67 8.79 -1.85
N ALA A 25 -9.95 8.48 -1.62
CA ALA A 25 -10.53 8.46 -0.28
C ALA A 25 -9.88 7.40 0.62
N VAL A 26 -9.68 6.18 0.11
CA VAL A 26 -9.01 5.10 0.85
C VAL A 26 -7.55 5.45 1.11
N ALA A 27 -6.86 6.05 0.15
CA ALA A 27 -5.48 6.49 0.32
C ALA A 27 -5.38 7.56 1.42
N ALA A 28 -6.27 8.55 1.43
CA ALA A 28 -6.33 9.56 2.49
C ALA A 28 -6.57 8.91 3.86
N GLU A 29 -7.54 8.00 3.94
CA GLU A 29 -7.86 7.27 5.17
C GLU A 29 -6.66 6.49 5.71
N ILE A 30 -5.95 5.75 4.86
CA ILE A 30 -4.79 4.94 5.27
C ILE A 30 -3.61 5.83 5.66
N ASN A 31 -3.34 6.88 4.88
CA ASN A 31 -2.18 7.75 5.11
C ASN A 31 -2.31 8.63 6.36
N SER A 32 -3.54 8.88 6.81
CA SER A 32 -3.81 9.64 8.05
C SER A 32 -3.85 8.77 9.31
N ARG A 33 -3.77 7.43 9.19
CA ARG A 33 -3.87 6.53 10.34
C ARG A 33 -2.51 6.24 10.99
N PRO A 34 -2.42 6.29 12.33
CA PRO A 34 -1.26 5.82 13.07
C PRO A 34 -0.95 4.35 12.76
N SER A 35 0.28 4.05 12.33
CA SER A 35 0.73 2.68 12.11
C SER A 35 1.64 2.19 13.23
N LYS A 36 1.46 0.93 13.65
CA LYS A 36 2.35 0.29 14.63
C LYS A 36 3.77 0.14 14.10
N THR A 37 3.94 -0.07 12.79
CA THR A 37 5.26 -0.22 12.15
C THR A 37 6.05 1.08 12.13
N LEU A 38 5.38 2.23 12.20
CA LEU A 38 5.99 3.56 12.21
C LEU A 38 6.13 4.14 13.63
N GLY A 39 6.01 3.29 14.66
CA GLY A 39 6.07 3.71 16.05
C GLY A 39 4.89 4.57 16.49
N ARG A 40 3.72 4.38 15.86
CA ARG A 40 2.49 5.19 16.00
C ARG A 40 2.44 6.50 15.21
N ASP A 41 3.47 6.84 14.45
CA ASP A 41 3.36 7.92 13.45
C ASP A 41 2.44 7.50 12.29
N THR A 42 1.87 8.48 11.58
CA THR A 42 1.17 8.26 10.32
C THR A 42 2.14 8.15 9.14
N PRO A 43 1.78 7.42 8.07
CA PRO A 43 2.56 7.42 6.84
C PRO A 43 2.81 8.81 6.25
N ALA A 44 1.81 9.71 6.30
CA ALA A 44 1.95 11.08 5.81
C ALA A 44 3.00 11.88 6.59
N GLU A 45 3.01 11.78 7.93
CA GLU A 45 4.00 12.46 8.77
C GLU A 45 5.41 11.91 8.54
N ARG A 46 5.57 10.59 8.39
CA ARG A 46 6.87 9.98 8.10
C ARG A 46 7.39 10.41 6.74
N LEU A 47 6.53 10.48 5.73
CA LEU A 47 6.91 10.98 4.42
C LEU A 47 7.37 12.44 4.48
N ALA A 48 6.64 13.30 5.19
CA ALA A 48 7.03 14.70 5.37
C ALA A 48 8.43 14.83 5.99
N LYS A 49 8.71 14.10 7.07
CA LYS A 49 10.04 14.05 7.71
C LYS A 49 11.14 13.59 6.75
N LEU A 50 10.86 12.56 5.94
CA LEU A 50 11.84 12.07 4.95
C LEU A 50 12.15 13.12 3.88
N LEU A 51 11.15 13.85 3.40
CA LEU A 51 11.32 14.91 2.41
C LEU A 51 12.11 16.09 2.98
N GLU A 52 11.89 16.45 4.25
CA GLU A 52 12.68 17.46 4.96
C GLU A 52 14.15 17.06 5.07
N THR A 53 14.45 15.78 5.35
CA THR A 53 15.84 15.29 5.45
C THR A 53 16.54 15.04 4.12
N ALA A 54 15.79 14.98 3.01
CA ALA A 54 16.31 14.70 1.68
C ALA A 54 16.62 15.97 0.86
N SER A 55 16.40 17.15 1.45
CA SER A 55 16.71 18.47 0.87
C SER A 55 18.12 18.92 1.27
#